data_AF-A0A0D5C358-F1
#
_entry.id   AF-A0A0D5C358-F1
#
_cell.length_a   1.000
_cell.length_b   1.000
_cell.length_c   1.000
_cell.angle_alpha   90.00
_cell.angle_beta   90.00
_cell.angle_gamma   90.00
#
_symmetry.space_group_name_H-M   'P 1'
#
loop_
_entity.id
_entity.type
_entity.pdbx_description
1 polymer ?
#
loop_
_entity_poly.entity_id
_entity_poly.type
_entity_poly.pdbx_seq_one_letter_code
_entity_poly.pdbx_strand_id
1 'polypeptide(L)'
;MNNLIIIIIVIIIAIAIGIMGNSNYQEVASIRDQNNLKLTIDDCKRLFDVGIERYDCFDKSINAFGTDEQKQQWRLGYFNP
;
A
#
# COMPACT_ATOMS: atom_id res chain seq x y z
N MET A 1 -8.98 44.60 -8.62
CA MET A 1 -9.99 43.59 -8.23
C MET A 1 -9.90 42.32 -9.08
N ASN A 2 -9.89 42.42 -10.44
CA ASN A 2 -9.71 41.25 -11.33
C ASN A 2 -8.47 40.41 -11.07
N ASN A 3 -7.29 41.01 -10.85
CA ASN A 3 -6.05 40.24 -10.64
C ASN A 3 -6.08 39.41 -9.35
N LEU A 4 -6.75 39.90 -8.30
CA LEU A 4 -6.85 39.21 -7.02
C LEU A 4 -7.78 38.00 -7.11
N ILE A 5 -8.88 38.13 -7.87
CA ILE A 5 -9.79 37.02 -8.18
C ILE A 5 -9.07 35.95 -9.02
N ILE A 6 -8.29 36.35 -10.03
CA ILE A 6 -7.53 35.41 -10.87
C ILE A 6 -6.51 34.63 -10.03
N ILE A 7 -5.75 35.30 -9.15
CA ILE A 7 -4.76 34.65 -8.28
C ILE A 7 -5.43 33.63 -7.35
N ILE A 8 -6.57 33.99 -6.76
CA ILE A 8 -7.33 33.08 -5.88
C ILE A 8 -7.79 31.83 -6.65
N ILE A 9 -8.31 32.00 -7.87
CA ILE A 9 -8.75 30.87 -8.71
C ILE A 9 -7.58 29.93 -9.02
N VAL A 10 -6.41 30.47 -9.38
CA VAL A 10 -5.21 29.67 -9.68
C VAL A 10 -4.76 28.85 -8.46
N ILE A 11 -4.79 29.44 -7.27
CA ILE A 11 -4.42 28.75 -6.02
C ILE A 11 -5.38 27.59 -5.74
N ILE A 12 -6.70 27.82 -5.89
CA ILE A 12 -7.72 26.78 -5.67
C ILE A 12 -7.51 25.60 -6.62
N ILE A 13 -7.25 25.88 -7.92
CA ILE A 13 -7.01 24.84 -8.92
C ILE A 13 -5.74 24.03 -8.58
N ALA A 14 -4.66 24.69 -8.18
CA ALA A 14 -3.41 24.01 -7.81
C ALA A 14 -3.60 23.06 -6.61
N ILE A 15 -4.35 23.50 -5.59
CA ILE A 15 -4.68 22.67 -4.43
C ILE A 15 -5.52 21.46 -4.86
N ALA A 16 -6.54 21.67 -5.69
CA ALA A 16 -7.40 20.59 -6.17
C ALA A 16 -6.63 19.52 -6.95
N ILE A 17 -5.73 19.92 -7.87
CA ILE A 17 -4.87 19.00 -8.63
C ILE A 17 -3.93 18.25 -7.69
N GLY A 18 -3.34 18.92 -6.70
CA GLY A 18 -2.46 18.29 -5.72
C GLY A 18 -3.16 17.19 -4.91
N ILE A 19 -4.39 17.45 -4.47
CA ILE A 19 -5.20 16.47 -3.71
C ILE A 19 -5.60 15.29 -4.61
N MET A 20 -6.11 15.55 -5.82
CA MET A 20 -6.51 14.48 -6.76
C MET A 20 -5.32 13.61 -7.17
N GLY A 21 -4.17 14.22 -7.45
CA GLY A 21 -2.94 13.51 -7.80
C GLY A 21 -2.45 12.59 -6.67
N ASN A 22 -2.46 13.09 -5.43
CA ASN A 22 -2.07 12.29 -4.28
C ASN A 22 -3.04 11.12 -4.01
N SER A 23 -4.35 11.36 -4.12
CA SER A 23 -5.38 10.33 -3.93
C SER A 23 -5.22 9.18 -4.92
N ASN A 24 -5.05 9.50 -6.21
CA ASN A 24 -4.89 8.49 -7.25
C ASN A 24 -3.57 7.71 -7.07
N TYR A 25 -2.49 8.39 -6.68
CA TYR A 25 -1.22 7.72 -6.38
C TYR A 25 -1.34 6.73 -5.22
N GLN A 26 -2.00 7.14 -4.12
CA GLN A 26 -2.21 6.28 -2.95
C GLN A 26 -3.05 5.04 -3.29
N GLU A 27 -4.10 5.20 -4.09
CA GLU A 27 -4.94 4.09 -4.54
C GLU A 27 -4.15 3.10 -5.41
N VAL A 28 -3.43 3.58 -6.41
CA VAL A 28 -2.62 2.74 -7.29
C VAL A 28 -1.50 2.04 -6.52
N ALA A 29 -0.84 2.73 -5.60
CA ALA A 29 0.18 2.16 -4.73
C ALA A 29 -0.40 1.04 -3.86
N SER A 30 -1.57 1.26 -3.24
CA SER A 30 -2.28 0.26 -2.44
C SER A 30 -2.61 -1.00 -3.25
N ILE A 31 -3.19 -0.85 -4.44
CA ILE A 31 -3.54 -1.98 -5.31
C ILE A 31 -2.29 -2.78 -5.71
N ARG A 32 -1.22 -2.08 -6.09
CA ARG A 32 0.06 -2.71 -6.45
C ARG A 32 0.64 -3.49 -5.28
N ASP A 33 0.67 -2.90 -4.09
CA ASP A 33 1.26 -3.52 -2.92
C ASP A 33 0.45 -4.75 -2.49
N GLN A 34 -0.89 -4.70 -2.55
CA GLN A 34 -1.73 -5.88 -2.30
C GLN A 34 -1.51 -7.00 -3.32
N ASN A 35 -1.32 -6.67 -4.60
CA ASN A 35 -0.97 -7.67 -5.62
C ASN A 35 0.41 -8.28 -5.37
N ASN A 36 1.40 -7.47 -4.97
CA ASN A 36 2.73 -7.94 -4.62
C ASN A 36 2.71 -8.84 -3.39
N LEU A 37 1.91 -8.48 -2.38
CA LEU A 37 1.71 -9.34 -1.20
C LEU A 37 1.18 -10.71 -1.62
N LYS A 38 0.13 -10.75 -2.46
CA LYS A 38 -0.43 -12.02 -2.94
C LYS A 38 0.61 -12.87 -3.66
N LEU A 39 1.31 -12.30 -4.63
CA LEU A 39 2.32 -13.02 -5.42
C LEU A 39 3.48 -13.53 -4.56
N THR A 40 3.95 -12.71 -3.63
CA THR A 40 5.06 -13.09 -2.74
C THR A 40 4.66 -14.19 -1.77
N ILE A 41 3.44 -14.14 -1.21
CA ILE A 41 2.91 -15.24 -0.40
C ILE A 41 2.78 -16.54 -1.21
N ASP A 42 2.26 -16.48 -2.44
CA ASP A 42 2.15 -17.64 -3.32
C ASP A 42 3.53 -18.22 -3.66
N ASP A 43 4.53 -17.36 -3.91
CA ASP A 43 5.91 -17.79 -4.13
C ASP A 43 6.54 -18.42 -2.88
N CYS A 44 6.36 -17.81 -1.70
CA CYS A 44 6.79 -18.40 -0.43
C CYS A 44 6.17 -19.79 -0.22
N LYS A 45 4.89 -19.97 -0.59
CA LYS A 45 4.22 -21.26 -0.51
C LYS A 45 4.80 -22.30 -1.46
N ARG A 46 5.22 -21.87 -2.65
CA ARG A 46 5.77 -22.75 -3.69
C ARG A 46 7.23 -23.13 -3.42
N LEU A 47 8.02 -22.20 -2.91
CA LEU A 47 9.47 -22.36 -2.75
C LEU A 47 9.86 -23.05 -1.43
N PHE A 48 9.09 -22.80 -0.37
CA PHE A 48 9.40 -23.32 0.96
C PHE A 48 8.31 -24.26 1.44
N ASP A 49 8.73 -25.44 1.92
CA ASP A 49 7.88 -26.35 2.67
C ASP A 49 7.45 -25.73 4.02
N VAL A 50 6.51 -26.39 4.70
CA VAL A 50 6.03 -25.91 6.01
C VAL A 50 7.21 -25.85 7.00
N GLY A 51 7.50 -24.66 7.53
CA GLY A 51 8.61 -24.48 8.46
C GLY A 51 9.01 -23.02 8.68
N ILE A 52 10.15 -22.83 9.35
CA ILE A 52 10.68 -21.51 9.74
C ILE A 52 10.98 -20.64 8.51
N GLU A 53 11.50 -21.22 7.43
CA GLU A 53 11.84 -20.49 6.20
C GLU A 53 10.60 -19.91 5.53
N ARG A 54 9.52 -20.68 5.48
CA ARG A 54 8.22 -20.21 4.97
C ARG A 54 7.64 -19.11 5.84
N TYR A 55 7.76 -19.26 7.17
CA TYR A 55 7.31 -18.24 8.12
C TYR A 55 8.10 -16.93 7.96
N ASP A 56 9.43 -16.98 7.86
CA ASP A 56 10.28 -15.81 7.63
C ASP A 56 9.98 -15.15 6.27
N CYS A 57 9.71 -15.96 5.24
CA CYS A 57 9.30 -15.47 3.93
C CYS A 57 7.95 -14.72 3.99
N PHE A 58 6.96 -15.27 4.70
CA PHE A 58 5.69 -14.60 4.95
C PHE A 58 5.87 -13.31 5.76
N ASP A 59 6.68 -13.35 6.82
CA ASP A 59 6.95 -12.18 7.65
C ASP A 59 7.55 -11.02 6.84
N LYS A 60 8.56 -11.30 6.02
CA LYS A 60 9.16 -10.31 5.12
C LYS A 60 8.16 -9.77 4.11
N SER A 61 7.35 -10.64 3.52
CA SER A 61 6.35 -10.25 2.51
C SER A 61 5.27 -9.34 3.10
N ILE A 62 4.75 -9.69 4.27
CA ILE A 62 3.74 -8.90 4.99
C ILE A 62 4.32 -7.57 5.49
N ASN A 63 5.56 -7.57 5.98
CA ASN A 63 6.22 -6.35 6.42
C ASN A 63 6.50 -5.38 5.25
N ALA A 64 6.80 -5.89 4.06
CA ALA A 64 7.05 -5.10 2.86
C ALA A 64 5.77 -4.56 2.21
N PHE A 65 4.73 -5.40 2.07
CA PHE A 65 3.58 -5.11 1.19
C PHE A 65 2.22 -5.10 1.91
N GLY A 66 2.15 -5.56 3.16
CA GLY A 66 0.92 -5.58 3.93
C GLY A 66 0.45 -4.19 4.38
N THR A 67 -0.86 -4.04 4.57
CA THR A 67 -1.43 -2.90 5.28
C THR A 67 -1.06 -2.95 6.77
N ASP A 68 -1.25 -1.85 7.48
CA ASP A 68 -0.99 -1.80 8.92
C ASP A 68 -1.87 -2.79 9.69
N GLU A 69 -3.12 -2.98 9.26
CA GLU A 69 -4.00 -3.99 9.84
C GLU A 69 -3.49 -5.41 9.57
N GLN A 70 -3.05 -5.72 8.35
CA GLN A 70 -2.51 -7.05 8.01
C GLN A 70 -1.23 -7.35 8.80
N LYS A 71 -0.33 -6.37 8.94
CA LYS A 71 0.87 -6.48 9.78
C LYS A 71 0.51 -6.71 11.25
N GLN A 72 -0.52 -6.02 11.74
CA GLN A 72 -0.99 -6.21 13.11
C GLN A 72 -1.59 -7.61 13.30
N GLN A 73 -2.45 -8.07 12.38
CA GLN A 73 -3.03 -9.41 12.43
C GLN A 73 -1.95 -10.49 12.35
N TRP A 74 -0.91 -10.29 11.54
CA TRP A 74 0.23 -11.20 11.45
C TRP A 74 1.00 -11.29 12.77
N ARG A 75 1.36 -10.15 13.38
CA ARG A 75 2.02 -10.10 14.70
C ARG A 75 1.21 -10.76 15.81
N LEU A 76 -0.13 -10.70 15.71
CA LEU A 76 -1.04 -11.32 16.66
C LEU A 76 -1.35 -12.80 16.34
N GLY A 77 -0.84 -13.33 15.22
CA GLY A 77 -1.11 -14.71 14.77
C GLY A 77 -2.54 -14.94 14.27
N TYR A 78 -3.27 -13.88 13.95
CA TYR A 78 -4.65 -13.94 13.41
C TYR A 78 -4.70 -13.98 11.89
N PHE A 79 -3.62 -13.57 11.23
CA PHE A 79 -3.50 -13.65 9.78
C PHE A 79 -2.90 -15.00 9.38
N ASN A 80 -3.62 -15.77 8.56
CA ASN A 80 -3.15 -17.03 7.99
C ASN A 80 -3.01 -16.89 6.46
N PRO A 81 -1.83 -16.45 5.97
CA PRO A 81 -1.59 -16.16 4.56
C PRO A 81 -1.68 -17.37 3.63
#